data_AF-A0A4R0JEQ7-F1
#
_entry.id   AF-A0A4R0JEQ7-F1
#
_cell.length_a   1.000
_cell.length_b   1.000
_cell.length_c   1.000
_cell.angle_alpha   90.00
_cell.angle_beta   90.00
_cell.angle_gamma   90.00
#
_symmetry.space_group_name_H-M   'P 1'
#
loop_
_entity.id
_entity.type
_entity.pdbx_description
1 polymer ?
#
loop_
_entity_poly.entity_id
_entity_poly.type
_entity_poly.pdbx_seq_one_letter_code
_entity_poly.pdbx_strand_id
1 'polypeptide(L)' 'MKLRLHVHHAFTGGWCADIDDDLDRQPDDPFWCVDQWPTLQEALAAGCARLAELAAHPNPPRLSALTLAA' A
#
# COMPACT_ATOMS: atom_id res chain seq x y z
N MET A 1 -8.77 -7.60 -11.13
CA MET A 1 -8.19 -6.52 -10.32
C MET A 1 -6.68 -6.69 -10.35
N LYS A 2 -5.95 -5.62 -10.68
CA LYS A 2 -4.49 -5.64 -10.77
C LYS A 2 -3.92 -4.72 -9.70
N LEU A 3 -3.38 -5.33 -8.65
CA LEU A 3 -2.69 -4.60 -7.58
C LEU A 3 -1.36 -4.04 -8.09
N ARG A 4 -1.03 -2.81 -7.67
CA ARG A 4 0.22 -2.13 -8.03
C ARG A 4 0.84 -1.56 -6.77
N LEU A 5 2.16 -1.70 -6.65
CA LEU A 5 2.93 -1.03 -5.61
C LEU A 5 3.44 0.30 -6.14
N HIS A 6 3.19 1.38 -5.42
CA HIS A 6 3.84 2.66 -5.61
C HIS A 6 4.77 2.93 -4.43
N VAL A 7 5.96 3.45 -4.76
CA VAL A 7 6.94 3.89 -3.77
C VAL A 7 7.41 5.26 -4.18
N HIS A 8 7.27 6.23 -3.28
CA HIS A 8 7.58 7.62 -3.55
C HIS A 8 8.29 8.26 -2.36
N HIS A 9 9.10 9.27 -2.62
CA HIS A 9 9.78 10.00 -1.56
C HIS A 9 8.79 10.99 -0.92
N ALA A 10 8.68 10.95 0.42
CA ALA A 10 7.75 11.80 1.16
C ALA A 10 8.24 13.24 1.22
N PHE A 11 7.31 14.22 1.20
CA PHE A 11 7.68 15.63 1.43
C PHE A 11 8.27 15.84 2.83
N THR A 12 7.79 15.11 3.83
CA THR A 12 8.29 15.13 5.21
C THR A 12 9.66 14.46 5.38
N GLY A 13 10.23 13.90 4.31
CA GLY A 13 11.43 13.08 4.35
C GLY A 13 11.13 11.59 4.52
N GLY A 14 12.02 10.75 3.98
CA GLY A 14 11.84 9.29 3.95
C GLY A 14 11.02 8.83 2.75
N TRP A 15 10.57 7.58 2.81
CA TRP A 15 9.86 6.91 1.71
C TRP A 15 8.48 6.43 2.15
N CYS A 16 7.52 6.61 1.26
CA CYS A 16 6.16 6.11 1.40
C CYS A 16 5.95 4.96 0.44
N ALA A 17 5.17 3.97 0.87
CA ALA A 17 4.77 2.85 0.04
C ALA A 17 3.25 2.63 0.19
N ASP A 18 2.58 2.54 -0.95
CA ASP A 18 1.14 2.34 -1.05
C ASP A 18 0.81 1.28 -2.11
N ILE A 19 -0.30 0.57 -1.90
CA ILE A 19 -0.79 -0.45 -2.82
C ILE A 19 -2.22 -0.11 -3.23
N ASP A 20 -2.41 0.15 -4.52
CA ASP A 20 -3.70 0.44 -5.14
C ASP A 20 -4.10 -0.61 -6.19
N ASP A 21 -5.33 -0.53 -6.69
CA ASP A 21 -5.80 -1.33 -7.82
C ASP A 21 -6.02 -0.46 -9.08
N ASP A 22 -6.27 -1.11 -10.22
CA ASP A 22 -6.48 -0.45 -11.51
C ASP A 22 -7.84 0.23 -11.67
N LEU A 23 -8.81 -0.10 -10.82
CA LEU A 23 -10.17 0.42 -10.82
C LEU A 23 -10.34 1.61 -9.88
N ASP A 24 -9.41 1.78 -8.93
CA ASP A 24 -9.41 2.77 -7.87
C ASP A 24 -7.97 3.23 -7.62
N ARG A 25 -7.46 4.05 -8.55
CA ARG A 25 -6.18 4.75 -8.38
C ARG A 25 -6.37 5.77 -7.27
N GLN A 26 -5.97 5.37 -6.08
CA GLN A 26 -6.01 6.14 -4.84
C GLN A 26 -5.59 7.61 -5.02
N PRO A 27 -6.17 8.52 -4.21
CA PRO A 27 -5.66 8.69 -2.84
C PRO A 27 -6.61 8.28 -1.70
N ASP A 28 -7.91 8.11 -1.93
CA ASP A 28 -8.88 8.11 -0.82
C ASP A 28 -9.09 6.74 -0.13
N ASP A 29 -8.87 5.61 -0.81
CA ASP A 29 -9.11 4.28 -0.22
C ASP A 29 -8.05 3.19 -0.52
N PRO A 30 -6.82 3.34 0.02
CA PRO A 30 -6.06 2.25 0.61
C PRO A 30 -6.34 0.76 0.34
N PHE A 31 -5.53 -0.06 -0.32
CA PHE A 31 -5.37 -1.45 0.20
C PHE A 31 -4.36 -1.50 1.33
N TRP A 32 -3.32 -0.69 1.21
CA TRP A 32 -2.29 -0.51 2.21
C TRP A 32 -1.55 0.80 1.93
N CYS A 33 -1.17 1.52 2.99
CA CYS A 33 -0.41 2.76 2.91
C CYS A 33 0.41 2.91 4.19
N VAL A 34 1.74 3.04 4.06
CA VAL A 34 2.64 3.33 5.18
C VAL A 34 3.68 4.33 4.72
N ASP A 35 3.83 5.38 5.53
CA ASP A 35 4.78 6.45 5.30
C ASP A 35 6.03 6.29 6.18
N GLN A 36 7.06 7.10 5.91
CA GLN A 36 8.22 7.33 6.78
C GLN A 36 9.24 6.18 6.86
N TRP A 37 9.38 5.39 5.81
CA TRP A 37 10.50 4.45 5.72
C TRP A 37 11.85 5.20 5.61
N PRO A 38 12.89 4.78 6.36
CA PRO A 38 14.20 5.44 6.33
C PRO A 38 14.87 5.35 4.95
N THR A 39 14.67 4.23 4.25
CA THR A 39 15.31 3.96 2.96
C THR A 39 14.32 3.44 1.91
N LEU A 40 14.66 3.66 0.64
CA LEU A 40 13.92 3.10 -0.49
C LEU A 40 13.87 1.57 -0.43
N GLN A 41 14.96 0.94 0.01
CA GLN A 41 15.04 -0.52 0.10
C GLN A 41 14.05 -1.08 1.11
N GLU A 42 13.93 -0.46 2.29
CA GLU A 42 12.96 -0.87 3.31
C GLU A 42 11.52 -0.67 2.82
N ALA A 43 11.23 0.47 2.19
CA ALA A 43 9.92 0.74 1.61
C ALA A 43 9.54 -0.30 0.53
N LEU A 44 10.47 -0.62 -0.37
CA LEU A 44 10.27 -1.65 -1.39
C LEU A 44 10.09 -3.04 -0.78
N ALA A 45 10.91 -3.41 0.20
CA ALA A 45 10.83 -4.71 0.84
C ALA A 45 9.48 -4.91 1.55
N ALA A 46 9.05 -3.91 2.33
CA ALA A 46 7.76 -3.92 3.01
C ALA A 46 6.60 -3.95 2.00
N GLY A 47 6.65 -3.09 0.99
CA GLY A 47 5.63 -3.03 -0.06
C GLY A 47 5.51 -4.32 -0.85
N CYS A 48 6.63 -4.96 -1.22
CA CYS A 48 6.62 -6.23 -1.94
C CYS A 48 6.07 -7.37 -1.07
N ALA A 49 6.46 -7.44 0.21
CA ALA A 49 5.93 -8.43 1.14
C ALA A 49 4.40 -8.28 1.28
N ARG A 50 3.93 -7.05 1.47
CA ARG A 50 2.49 -6.78 1.59
C ARG A 50 1.73 -7.06 0.30
N LEU A 51 2.30 -6.71 -0.85
CA LEU A 51 1.72 -7.02 -2.16
C LEU A 51 1.58 -8.53 -2.37
N ALA A 52 2.57 -9.32 -1.97
CA ALA A 52 2.51 -10.77 -2.06
C ALA A 52 1.40 -11.35 -1.17
N GLU A 53 1.24 -10.83 0.04
CA GLU A 53 0.11 -11.20 0.92
C GLU A 53 -1.23 -10.89 0.27
N LEU A 54 -1.44 -9.65 -0.19
CA LEU A 54 -2.70 -9.23 -0.82
C LEU A 54 -3.01 -10.00 -2.11
N ALA A 55 -1.99 -10.29 -2.92
CA ALA A 55 -2.13 -11.07 -4.14
C ALA A 55 -2.54 -12.54 -3.88
N ALA A 56 -2.24 -13.08 -2.69
CA ALA A 56 -2.70 -14.40 -2.28
C ALA A 56 -4.17 -14.43 -1.82
N HIS A 57 -4.79 -13.27 -1.58
CA HIS A 57 -6.18 -13.17 -1.13
C HIS A 57 -7.13 -12.97 -2.33
N PRO A 58 -8.22 -13.76 -2.45
CA PRO A 58 -9.16 -13.64 -3.57
C PRO A 58 -10.00 -12.36 -3.54
N ASN A 59 -10.17 -11.75 -2.37
CA ASN A 59 -10.84 -10.48 -2.19
C ASN A 59 -10.12 -9.67 -1.09
N PRO A 60 -9.01 -9.00 -1.41
CA PRO A 60 -8.25 -8.27 -0.41
C PRO A 60 -9.09 -7.10 0.13
N PRO A 61 -9.05 -6.84 1.45
CA PRO A 61 -9.80 -5.75 2.05
C PRO A 61 -9.12 -4.38 1.82
N ARG A 62 -9.92 -3.33 1.72
CA ARG A 62 -9.50 -1.92 1.72
C ARG A 62 -9.30 -1.39 3.15
N LEU A 63 -8.48 -0.36 3.36
CA LEU A 63 -8.25 0.26 4.66
C LEU A 63 -9.52 0.90 5.24
N SER A 64 -10.34 1.53 4.41
CA SER A 64 -11.65 2.05 4.86
C SER A 64 -12.53 0.93 5.43
N ALA A 65 -12.53 -0.24 4.79
CA ALA A 65 -13.29 -1.41 5.21
C ALA A 65 -12.76 -2.02 6.52
N LEU A 66 -11.46 -1.90 6.80
CA LEU A 66 -10.86 -2.36 8.05
C LEU A 66 -11.16 -1.42 9.23
N THR A 67 -11.27 -0.12 8.98
CA THR A 67 -11.51 0.88 10.04
C THR A 67 -12.95 0.87 10.56
N LEU A 68 -13.92 0.44 9.74
CA LEU A 68 -15.32 0.26 10.17
C LEU A 68 -15.57 -1.00 11.02
N ALA A 69 -14.59 -1.89 11.15
CA ALA A 69 -14.73 -3.20 11.80
C ALA A 69 -14.14 -3.27 13.22
N ALA A 70 -13.61 -2.16 13.76
CA ALA A 70 -12.99 -2.05 15.09
C ALA A 70 -13.73 -1.04 15.98
#